data_AF-A0A7H9SQX2-F1
#
_entry.id   AF-A0A7H9SQX2-F1
#
_cell.length_a   1.000
_cell.length_b   1.000
_cell.length_c   1.000
_cell.angle_alpha   90.00
_cell.angle_beta   90.00
_cell.angle_gamma   90.00
#
_symmetry.space_group_name_H-M   'P 1'
#
loop_
_entity.id
_entity.type
_entity.pdbx_description
1 polymer ?
#
loop_
_entity_poly.entity_id
_entity_poly.type
_entity_poly.pdbx_seq_one_letter_code
_entity_poly.pdbx_strand_id
1 'polypeptide(L)'
;MKYLIAIFAIIALVNANEEWSVKSPAEMKAIRLECLKENALDDEYVKKLQQFEFPDVEPVRKHLLCAVKKMGVFCEHEGYNVDRIAKQFKSDLDEAEVLAIS
;
A
#
# COMPACT_ATOMS: atom_id res chain seq x y z
N MET A 1 12.44 -1.39 34.63
CA MET A 1 11.15 -1.26 33.93
C MET A 1 10.93 0.13 33.33
N LYS A 2 11.03 1.24 34.09
CA LYS A 2 10.85 2.61 33.56
C LYS A 2 11.72 2.96 32.33
N TYR A 3 13.00 2.56 32.35
CA TYR A 3 13.94 2.82 31.25
C TYR A 3 13.67 1.97 30.01
N LEU A 4 13.15 0.75 30.18
CA LEU A 4 12.79 -0.13 29.06
C LEU A 4 11.55 0.41 28.33
N ILE A 5 10.56 0.89 29.07
CA ILE A 5 9.35 1.51 28.49
C ILE A 5 9.72 2.77 27.69
N ALA A 6 10.62 3.60 28.22
CA ALA A 6 11.10 4.79 27.52
C ALA A 6 11.83 4.45 26.21
N ILE A 7 12.67 3.39 26.21
CA ILE A 7 13.38 2.95 25.00
C ILE A 7 12.40 2.41 23.93
N PHE A 8 11.41 1.60 24.32
CA PHE A 8 10.39 1.11 23.38
C PHE A 8 9.53 2.24 22.81
N ALA A 9 9.18 3.25 23.60
CA ALA A 9 8.43 4.42 23.12
C ALA A 9 9.22 5.23 22.09
N ILE A 10 10.53 5.41 22.29
CA ILE A 10 11.40 6.14 21.34
C ILE A 10 11.53 5.34 20.03
N ILE A 11 11.70 4.02 20.10
CA ILE A 11 11.78 3.16 18.91
C ILE A 11 10.45 3.18 18.14
N ALA A 12 9.31 3.15 18.82
CA ALA A 12 7.99 3.25 18.18
C ALA A 12 7.80 4.59 17.44
N LEU A 13 8.24 5.72 18.03
CA LEU A 13 8.18 7.04 17.40
C LEU A 13 9.09 7.16 16.18
N VAL A 14 10.28 6.55 16.21
CA VAL A 14 11.22 6.57 15.06
C VAL A 14 10.69 5.74 13.89
N ASN A 15 10.07 4.58 14.16
CA ASN A 15 9.44 3.75 13.11
C ASN A 15 8.15 4.37 12.55
N ALA A 16 7.44 5.19 13.34
CA ALA A 16 6.26 5.92 12.87
C ALA A 16 6.62 7.06 11.90
N ASN A 17 7.89 7.48 11.88
CA ASN A 17 8.36 8.66 11.18
C ASN A 17 9.24 8.34 9.96
N GLU A 18 9.14 7.14 9.39
CA GLU A 18 9.65 6.92 8.03
C GLU A 18 8.89 7.87 7.09
N GLU A 19 9.60 8.89 6.62
CA GLU A 19 9.05 9.88 5.72
C GLU A 19 8.62 9.18 4.42
N TRP A 20 7.32 9.14 4.18
CA TRP A 20 6.77 8.44 3.02
C TRP A 20 7.29 9.09 1.73
N SER A 21 7.75 8.25 0.81
CA SER A 21 8.25 8.64 -0.51
C SER A 21 7.50 7.93 -1.63
N VAL A 22 7.41 8.59 -2.79
CA VAL A 22 6.85 8.03 -4.03
C VAL A 22 7.65 6.78 -4.42
N LYS A 23 6.93 5.67 -4.63
CA LYS A 23 7.49 4.39 -5.05
C LYS A 23 7.78 4.40 -6.55
N SER A 24 9.01 4.09 -6.90
CA SER A 24 9.42 3.84 -8.29
C SER A 24 8.72 2.60 -8.86
N PRO A 25 8.69 2.43 -10.20
CA PRO A 25 8.19 1.22 -10.82
C PRO A 25 8.86 -0.07 -10.33
N ALA A 26 10.15 -0.01 -9.98
CA ALA A 26 10.90 -1.14 -9.44
C ALA A 26 10.42 -1.52 -8.03
N GLU A 27 10.21 -0.53 -7.16
CA GLU A 27 9.66 -0.75 -5.82
C GLU A 27 8.23 -1.27 -5.87
N MET A 28 7.37 -0.71 -6.73
CA MET A 28 6.01 -1.23 -6.92
C MET A 28 5.99 -2.67 -7.43
N LYS A 29 6.95 -3.05 -8.29
CA LYS A 29 7.12 -4.44 -8.73
C LYS A 29 7.57 -5.33 -7.56
N ALA A 30 8.54 -4.88 -6.76
CA ALA A 30 9.01 -5.63 -5.60
C ALA A 30 7.89 -5.86 -4.57
N ILE A 31 7.12 -4.82 -4.24
CA ILE A 31 5.96 -4.90 -3.35
C ILE A 31 4.95 -5.94 -3.86
N ARG A 32 4.59 -5.90 -5.15
CA ARG A 32 3.66 -6.88 -5.74
C ARG A 32 4.22 -8.31 -5.67
N LEU A 33 5.51 -8.50 -5.92
CA LEU A 33 6.15 -9.81 -5.79
C LEU A 33 6.15 -10.31 -4.35
N GLU A 34 6.37 -9.45 -3.36
CA GLU A 34 6.22 -9.81 -1.94
C GLU A 34 4.79 -10.20 -1.62
N CYS A 35 3.81 -9.43 -2.08
CA CYS A 35 2.40 -9.74 -1.85
C CYS A 35 1.92 -11.01 -2.55
N LEU A 36 2.53 -11.41 -3.66
CA LEU A 36 2.29 -12.72 -4.27
C LEU A 36 2.86 -13.87 -3.43
N LYS A 37 3.94 -13.64 -2.66
CA LYS A 37 4.46 -14.66 -1.73
C LYS A 37 3.57 -14.81 -0.51
N GLU A 38 3.03 -13.70 0.00
CA GLU A 38 2.14 -13.69 1.18
C GLU A 38 0.72 -14.16 0.83
N ASN A 39 0.21 -13.76 -0.34
CA ASN A 39 -1.14 -14.06 -0.83
C ASN A 39 -1.01 -14.61 -2.24
N ALA A 40 -0.67 -15.90 -2.33
CA ALA A 40 -0.52 -16.59 -3.61
C ALA A 40 -1.80 -16.51 -4.42
N LEU A 41 -1.64 -16.22 -5.71
CA LEU A 41 -2.72 -16.17 -6.69
C LEU A 41 -2.51 -17.28 -7.71
N ASP A 42 -3.61 -17.88 -8.17
CA ASP A 42 -3.58 -18.75 -9.33
C ASP A 42 -3.11 -17.98 -10.57
N ASP A 43 -2.45 -18.69 -11.50
CA ASP A 43 -1.94 -18.11 -12.74
C ASP A 43 -3.00 -17.36 -13.56
N GLU A 44 -4.27 -17.80 -13.49
CA GLU A 44 -5.39 -17.11 -14.12
C GLU A 44 -5.56 -15.69 -13.56
N TYR A 45 -5.56 -15.54 -12.24
CA TYR A 45 -5.71 -14.23 -11.61
C TYR A 45 -4.46 -13.37 -11.83
N VAL A 46 -3.26 -13.95 -11.83
CA VAL A 46 -2.03 -13.21 -12.16
C VAL A 46 -2.10 -12.61 -13.56
N LYS A 47 -2.57 -13.38 -14.56
CA LYS A 47 -2.74 -12.89 -15.93
C LYS A 47 -3.76 -11.75 -16.01
N LYS A 48 -4.91 -11.89 -15.35
CA LYS A 48 -5.93 -10.82 -15.28
C LYS A 48 -5.35 -9.54 -14.68
N LEU A 49 -4.63 -9.63 -13.56
CA LEU A 49 -3.98 -8.47 -12.93
C LEU A 49 -2.93 -7.80 -13.84
N GLN A 50 -2.18 -8.57 -14.64
CA GLN A 50 -1.24 -8.03 -15.62
C GLN A 50 -1.95 -7.26 -16.74
N GLN A 51 -3.22 -7.56 -17.00
CA GLN A 51 -4.08 -6.88 -17.97
C GLN A 51 -4.92 -5.75 -17.34
N PHE A 52 -4.66 -5.41 -16.07
CA PHE A 52 -5.46 -4.45 -15.29
C PHE A 52 -6.93 -4.87 -15.09
N GLU A 53 -7.20 -6.17 -15.12
CA GLU A 53 -8.47 -6.75 -14.72
C GLU A 53 -8.39 -7.21 -13.26
N PHE A 54 -9.30 -6.71 -12.42
CA PHE A 54 -9.31 -6.97 -10.98
C PHE A 54 -10.60 -7.69 -10.56
N PRO A 55 -10.68 -9.03 -10.69
CA PRO A 55 -11.87 -9.77 -10.27
C PRO A 55 -12.18 -9.56 -8.79
N ASP A 56 -13.46 -9.41 -8.45
CA ASP A 56 -13.90 -9.19 -7.07
C ASP A 56 -13.97 -10.51 -6.27
N VAL A 57 -12.82 -11.14 -6.10
CA VAL A 57 -12.66 -12.39 -5.35
C VAL A 57 -11.66 -12.20 -4.20
N GLU A 58 -11.87 -12.97 -3.13
CA GLU A 58 -11.09 -12.85 -1.89
C GLU A 58 -9.56 -12.88 -2.06
N PRO A 59 -8.96 -13.80 -2.85
CA PRO A 59 -7.50 -13.83 -3.01
C PRO A 59 -6.98 -12.57 -3.71
N VAL A 60 -7.70 -12.06 -4.71
CA VAL A 60 -7.35 -10.81 -5.40
C VAL A 60 -7.46 -9.61 -4.44
N ARG A 61 -8.53 -9.52 -3.64
CA ARG A 61 -8.69 -8.47 -2.63
C ARG A 61 -7.55 -8.48 -1.61
N LYS A 62 -7.16 -9.65 -1.11
CA LYS A 62 -6.03 -9.79 -0.17
C LYS A 62 -4.70 -9.35 -0.80
N HIS A 63 -4.44 -9.75 -2.04
CA HIS A 63 -3.24 -9.34 -2.76
C HIS A 63 -3.19 -7.81 -2.95
N LEU A 64 -4.29 -7.19 -3.37
CA LEU A 64 -4.38 -5.73 -3.53
C LEU A 64 -4.23 -5.00 -2.19
N LEU A 65 -4.89 -5.48 -1.13
CA LEU A 65 -4.78 -4.92 0.21
C LEU A 65 -3.33 -4.96 0.72
N CYS A 66 -2.64 -6.08 0.52
CA CYS A 66 -1.22 -6.18 0.84
C CYS A 66 -0.39 -5.11 0.11
N ALA A 67 -0.64 -4.92 -1.20
CA ALA A 67 0.12 -3.98 -1.99
C ALA A 67 -0.08 -2.53 -1.51
N VAL A 68 -1.33 -2.11 -1.27
CA VAL A 68 -1.62 -0.73 -0.83
C VAL A 68 -1.13 -0.45 0.59
N LYS A 69 -1.13 -1.45 1.49
CA LYS A 69 -0.54 -1.34 2.83
C LYS A 69 0.98 -1.17 2.76
N LYS A 70 1.67 -2.00 1.98
CA LYS A 70 3.14 -1.91 1.80
C LYS A 70 3.60 -0.67 1.03
N MET A 71 2.76 -0.14 0.14
CA MET A 71 3.00 1.17 -0.49
C MET A 71 2.87 2.33 0.51
N GLY A 72 2.30 2.09 1.70
CA GLY A 72 2.06 3.11 2.70
C GLY A 72 0.95 4.08 2.31
N VAL A 73 0.09 3.71 1.36
CA VAL A 73 -1.05 4.53 0.92
C VAL A 73 -2.37 4.11 1.56
N PHE A 74 -2.37 3.02 2.33
CA PHE A 74 -3.52 2.54 3.09
C PHE A 74 -3.11 2.08 4.49
N CYS A 75 -3.91 2.45 5.49
CA CYS A 75 -3.82 1.98 6.87
C CYS A 75 -5.19 1.44 7.29
N GLU A 76 -5.25 0.36 8.08
CA GLU A 76 -6.55 -0.18 8.54
C GLU A 76 -7.31 0.77 9.47
N HIS A 77 -6.59 1.62 10.20
CA HIS A 77 -7.22 2.57 11.12
C HIS A 77 -7.77 3.81 10.40
N GLU A 78 -7.03 4.31 9.41
CA GLU A 78 -7.28 5.62 8.78
C GLU A 78 -7.83 5.49 7.35
N GLY A 79 -7.83 4.28 6.77
CA GLY A 79 -8.18 4.06 5.38
C GLY A 79 -7.08 4.51 4.42
N TYR A 80 -7.48 5.00 3.26
CA TYR A 80 -6.57 5.49 2.23
C TYR A 80 -6.00 6.87 2.59
N ASN A 81 -4.70 7.05 2.41
CA ASN A 81 -4.05 8.34 2.50
C ASN A 81 -4.08 9.02 1.11
N VAL A 82 -5.05 9.91 0.92
CA VAL A 82 -5.34 10.58 -0.35
C VAL A 82 -4.14 11.37 -0.88
N ASP A 83 -3.43 12.10 -0.01
CA ASP A 83 -2.23 12.87 -0.39
C ASP A 83 -1.14 11.99 -0.99
N ARG A 84 -0.91 10.82 -0.39
CA ARG A 84 0.08 9.85 -0.85
C ARG A 84 -0.34 9.22 -2.17
N ILE A 85 -1.62 8.93 -2.36
CA ILE A 85 -2.16 8.43 -3.64
C ILE A 85 -1.94 9.46 -4.75
N ALA A 86 -2.35 10.71 -4.54
CA ALA A 86 -2.20 11.79 -5.52
C ALA A 86 -0.72 11.98 -5.91
N LYS A 87 0.19 12.01 -4.92
CA LYS A 87 1.63 12.10 -5.16
C LYS A 87 2.19 10.88 -5.90
N GLN A 88 1.73 9.67 -5.56
CA GLN A 88 2.22 8.41 -6.12
C GLN A 88 1.90 8.28 -7.60
N PHE A 89 0.65 8.59 -7.97
CA PHE A 89 0.17 8.32 -9.32
C PHE A 89 0.26 9.53 -10.25
N LYS A 90 0.72 10.70 -9.73
CA LYS A 90 0.82 11.97 -10.49
C LYS A 90 -0.35 12.11 -11.45
N SER A 91 -1.56 11.92 -10.92
CA SER A 91 -2.74 11.97 -11.76
C SER A 91 -2.83 13.37 -12.36
N ASP A 92 -3.20 13.47 -13.63
CA ASP A 92 -3.67 14.73 -14.22
C ASP A 92 -4.99 15.21 -13.57
N LEU A 93 -5.48 14.46 -12.57
CA LEU A 93 -6.65 14.75 -11.76
C LEU A 93 -6.29 15.74 -10.65
N ASP A 94 -7.14 16.74 -10.47
CA ASP A 94 -7.04 17.66 -9.33
C ASP A 94 -7.53 17.01 -8.01
N GLU A 95 -7.30 17.69 -6.89
CA GLU A 95 -7.65 17.19 -5.55
C GLU A 95 -9.15 16.85 -5.40
N ALA A 96 -10.03 17.61 -6.07
CA ALA A 96 -11.47 17.37 -6.02
C ALA A 96 -11.85 16.09 -6.78
N GLU A 97 -11.19 15.83 -7.91
CA GLU A 97 -11.37 14.60 -8.69
C GLU A 97 -10.86 13.36 -7.94
N VAL A 98 -9.76 13.48 -7.18
CA VAL A 98 -9.28 12.38 -6.32
C VAL A 98 -10.26 12.11 -5.17
N LEU A 99 -10.81 13.15 -4.53
CA LEU A 99 -11.80 13.00 -3.45
C LEU A 99 -13.14 12.38 -3.93
N ALA A 100 -13.50 12.57 -5.20
CA ALA A 100 -14.75 12.03 -5.75
C ALA A 100 -14.71 10.51 -6.01
N ILE A 101 -13.51 9.92 -6.15
CA ILE A 101 -13.30 8.50 -6.45
C ILE A 101 -12.72 7.69 -5.28
N SER A 102 -12.40 8.35 -4.16
CA SER A 102 -11.91 7.73 -2.92
C SER A 102 -13.04 7.48 -1.91
#